data_AF-A0A9W5UZ51-F1
#
_entry.id   AF-A0A9W5UZ51-F1
#
_cell.length_a   1.000
_cell.length_b   1.000
_cell.length_c   1.000
_cell.angle_alpha   90.00
_cell.angle_beta   90.00
_cell.angle_gamma   90.00
#
_symmetry.space_group_name_H-M   'P 1'
#
loop_
_entity.id
_entity.type
_entity.pdbx_description
1 polymer ?
#
loop_
_entity_poly.entity_id
_entity_poly.type
_entity_poly.pdbx_seq_one_letter_code
_entity_poly.pdbx_strand_id
1 'polypeptide(L)'
;MLSILTEYEKETVQKEVETIVGLDFAMDGLYVSSEDEKSNYPKFDCNMLEQLAKVQLGLARHTKDSERWNKQHIRVAKLHEKVADQRKNFLQHKSKALATNSDVVAIEDLNMKGMSQSLHFGKSFADNGWDMFALFL
;
A
#
# COMPACT_ATOMS: atom_id res chain seq x y z
N MET A 1 4.50 -17.20 16.40
CA MET A 1 4.52 -17.59 14.97
C MET A 1 5.94 -18.05 14.68
N LEU A 2 6.13 -19.28 14.23
CA LEU A 2 7.43 -19.77 13.77
C LEU A 2 7.59 -19.32 12.31
N SER A 3 8.67 -18.60 12.01
CA SER A 3 9.06 -18.26 10.65
C SER A 3 10.21 -19.17 10.26
N ILE A 4 10.10 -19.86 9.13
CA ILE A 4 11.14 -20.70 8.57
C ILE A 4 11.49 -20.09 7.22
N LEU A 5 12.77 -19.75 7.05
CA LEU A 5 13.29 -19.25 5.78
C LEU A 5 13.68 -20.45 4.93
N THR A 6 13.23 -20.46 3.68
CA THR A 6 13.49 -21.54 2.73
C THR A 6 14.14 -20.96 1.48
N GLU A 7 15.25 -21.56 1.07
CA GLU A 7 15.87 -21.29 -0.22
C GLU A 7 15.40 -22.37 -1.20
N TYR A 8 15.09 -21.99 -2.43
CA TYR A 8 14.74 -22.91 -3.50
C TYR A 8 15.53 -22.54 -4.74
N GLU A 9 15.99 -23.55 -5.48
CA GLU A 9 16.59 -23.34 -6.79
C GLU A 9 15.49 -22.94 -7.78
N LYS A 10 15.64 -21.76 -8.40
CA LYS A 10 14.70 -21.24 -9.39
C LYS A 10 15.37 -21.27 -10.76
N GLU A 11 14.95 -22.19 -11.62
CA GLU A 11 15.34 -22.16 -13.03
C GLU A 11 14.56 -21.07 -13.76
N THR A 12 15.27 -20.05 -14.27
CA THR A 12 14.66 -19.01 -15.09
C THR A 12 14.56 -19.48 -16.53
N VAL A 13 13.35 -19.82 -16.96
CA VAL A 13 13.07 -20.15 -18.37
C VAL A 13 12.96 -18.85 -19.16
N GLN A 14 13.70 -18.72 -20.26
CA GLN A 14 13.51 -17.61 -21.18
C GLN A 14 12.19 -17.81 -21.94
N LYS A 15 11.28 -16.86 -21.77
CA LYS A 15 10.00 -16.81 -22.47
C LYS A 15 10.06 -15.68 -23.51
N GLU A 16 9.50 -15.92 -24.69
CA GLU A 16 9.25 -14.84 -25.64
C GLU A 16 8.24 -13.85 -25.04
N VAL A 17 8.53 -12.57 -25.16
CA VAL A 17 7.68 -11.50 -24.62
C VAL A 17 6.52 -11.29 -25.58
N GLU A 18 5.30 -11.62 -25.14
CA GLU A 18 4.09 -11.38 -25.93
C GLU A 18 3.27 -10.23 -25.33
N THR A 19 3.25 -10.13 -24.00
CA THR A 19 2.39 -9.20 -23.28
C THR A 19 3.20 -8.15 -22.52
N ILE A 20 3.02 -6.89 -22.91
CA ILE A 20 3.70 -5.73 -22.30
C ILE A 20 2.63 -4.77 -21.82
N VAL A 21 2.66 -4.40 -20.54
CA VAL A 21 1.72 -3.43 -19.95
C VAL A 21 2.51 -2.26 -19.36
N GLY A 22 2.16 -1.04 -19.77
CA GLY A 22 2.64 0.19 -19.15
C GLY A 22 1.71 0.64 -18.04
N LEU A 23 2.27 1.10 -16.92
CA LEU A 23 1.53 1.63 -15.77
C LEU A 23 1.91 3.09 -15.53
N ASP A 24 0.94 3.97 -15.73
CA ASP A 24 1.06 5.39 -15.40
C ASP A 24 0.52 5.64 -14.01
N PHE A 25 1.21 6.47 -13.23
CA PHE A 25 0.76 6.80 -11.88
C PHE A 25 -0.55 7.59 -11.91
N ALA A 26 -1.50 7.17 -11.07
CA ALA A 26 -2.75 7.88 -10.89
C ALA A 26 -2.96 8.21 -9.42
N MET A 27 -3.04 9.51 -9.10
CA MET A 27 -3.37 9.98 -7.74
C MET A 27 -4.70 9.39 -7.25
N ASP A 28 -5.67 9.26 -8.15
CA ASP A 28 -6.97 8.66 -7.89
C ASP A 28 -7.02 7.25 -8.48
N GLY A 29 -6.62 6.26 -7.68
CA GLY A 29 -6.73 4.85 -8.06
C GLY A 29 -5.43 4.09 -8.31
N LEU A 30 -4.30 4.52 -7.74
CA LEU A 30 -2.95 3.91 -7.83
C LEU A 30 -2.30 4.04 -9.21
N TYR A 31 -2.90 3.44 -10.25
CA TYR A 31 -2.39 3.47 -11.62
C TYR A 31 -3.49 3.42 -12.68
N VAL A 32 -3.12 3.86 -13.89
CA VAL A 32 -3.84 3.60 -15.14
C VAL A 32 -2.93 2.77 -16.04
N SER A 33 -3.44 1.65 -16.56
CA SER A 33 -2.66 0.84 -17.51
C SER A 33 -2.75 1.40 -18.93
N SER A 34 -1.83 0.98 -19.80
CA SER A 34 -1.90 1.25 -21.24
C SER A 34 -3.18 0.71 -21.92
N GLU A 35 -3.92 -0.15 -21.23
CA GLU A 35 -5.23 -0.70 -21.66
C GLU A 35 -6.42 0.07 -21.04
N ASP A 36 -6.18 1.25 -20.47
CA ASP A 36 -7.16 2.09 -19.77
C ASP A 36 -7.81 1.45 -18.51
N GLU A 37 -7.25 0.35 -17.99
CA GLU A 37 -7.69 -0.22 -16.71
C GLU A 37 -7.23 0.66 -15.52
N LYS A 38 -8.19 1.09 -14.70
CA LYS A 38 -7.92 1.78 -13.43
C LYS A 38 -7.83 0.78 -12.27
N SER A 39 -6.83 0.94 -11.41
CA SER A 39 -6.68 0.03 -10.26
C SER A 39 -7.81 0.14 -9.22
N ASN A 40 -8.56 1.25 -9.16
CA ASN A 40 -9.64 1.51 -8.19
C ASN A 40 -9.19 1.37 -6.72
N TYR A 41 -8.09 2.03 -6.36
CA TYR A 41 -7.56 2.05 -4.99
C TYR A 41 -8.58 2.61 -3.95
N PRO A 42 -8.99 1.83 -2.92
CA PRO A 42 -10.06 2.21 -1.99
C PRO A 42 -9.76 3.33 -0.97
N LYS A 43 -8.62 4.05 -1.06
CA LYS A 43 -8.21 5.11 -0.11
C LYS A 43 -8.39 4.70 1.35
N PHE A 44 -7.75 3.60 1.73
CA PHE A 44 -7.93 2.94 3.03
C PHE A 44 -7.61 3.87 4.21
N ASP A 45 -6.58 4.71 4.08
CA ASP A 45 -6.21 5.63 5.16
C ASP A 45 -7.35 6.64 5.36
N CYS A 46 -7.82 7.29 4.30
CA CYS A 46 -8.91 8.28 4.37
C CYS A 46 -10.17 7.75 5.07
N ASN A 47 -10.58 6.52 4.77
CA ASN A 47 -11.78 5.92 5.37
C ASN A 47 -11.63 5.62 6.87
N MET A 48 -10.40 5.32 7.33
CA MET A 48 -10.16 4.98 8.73
C MET A 48 -9.74 6.19 9.59
N LEU A 49 -9.34 7.31 8.98
CA LEU A 49 -8.86 8.50 9.70
C LEU A 49 -9.83 9.00 10.77
N GLU A 50 -11.14 9.01 10.50
CA GLU A 50 -12.12 9.49 11.49
C GLU A 50 -12.17 8.58 12.72
N GLN A 51 -12.08 7.26 12.51
CA GLN A 51 -12.05 6.29 13.61
C GLN A 51 -10.73 6.38 14.39
N LEU A 52 -9.60 6.50 13.70
CA LEU A 52 -8.29 6.68 14.30
C LEU A 52 -8.24 7.96 15.15
N ALA A 53 -8.74 9.09 14.64
CA ALA A 53 -8.77 10.36 15.37
C ALA A 53 -9.57 10.25 16.67
N LYS A 54 -10.75 9.59 16.65
CA LYS A 54 -11.57 9.36 17.84
C LYS A 54 -10.83 8.51 18.89
N VAL A 55 -10.18 7.43 18.46
CA VAL A 55 -9.46 6.52 19.36
C VAL A 55 -8.19 7.18 19.92
N GLN A 56 -7.47 7.96 19.11
CA GLN A 56 -6.31 8.74 19.56
C GLN A 56 -6.69 9.85 20.55
N LEU A 57 -7.80 10.55 20.33
CA LEU A 57 -8.29 11.55 21.28
C LEU A 57 -8.64 10.92 22.65
N GLY A 58 -9.24 9.73 22.64
CA GLY A 58 -9.47 8.95 23.85
C GLY A 58 -8.17 8.61 24.58
N LEU A 59 -7.13 8.21 23.84
CA LEU A 59 -5.82 7.89 24.40
C LEU A 59 -5.18 9.11 25.07
N ALA A 60 -5.23 10.27 24.43
CA ALA A 60 -4.66 11.53 24.93
C ALA A 60 -5.31 12.01 26.24
N ARG A 61 -6.55 11.60 26.52
CA ARG A 61 -7.28 11.93 27.76
C ARG A 61 -6.96 11.00 28.92
N HIS A 62 -6.29 9.87 28.68
CA HIS A 62 -5.94 8.92 29.73
C HIS A 62 -4.55 9.19 30.28
N THR A 63 -4.38 9.00 31.59
CA THR A 63 -3.06 9.04 32.24
C THR A 63 -2.19 7.93 31.69
N LYS A 64 -1.01 8.28 31.18
CA LYS A 64 -0.03 7.34 30.67
C LYS A 64 0.23 6.21 31.68
N ASP A 65 0.45 5.00 31.17
CA ASP A 65 0.72 3.78 31.95
C ASP A 65 -0.43 3.28 32.85
N SER A 66 -1.58 3.96 32.88
CA SER A 66 -2.79 3.42 33.51
C SER A 66 -3.35 2.23 32.73
N GLU A 67 -4.11 1.34 33.39
CA GLU A 67 -4.76 0.20 32.71
C GLU A 67 -5.67 0.65 31.55
N ARG A 68 -6.38 1.77 31.72
CA ARG A 68 -7.26 2.34 30.68
C ARG A 68 -6.44 2.86 29.50
N TRP A 69 -5.32 3.52 29.78
CA TRP A 69 -4.39 3.97 28.74
C TRP A 69 -3.82 2.79 27.96
N ASN A 70 -3.35 1.74 28.64
CA ASN A 70 -2.81 0.53 27.99
C ASN A 70 -3.84 -0.14 27.07
N LYS A 71 -5.09 -0.30 27.52
CA LYS A 71 -6.18 -0.85 26.70
C LYS A 71 -6.44 0.00 25.45
N GLN A 72 -6.46 1.33 25.61
CA GLN A 72 -6.68 2.26 24.51
C GLN A 72 -5.49 2.29 23.54
N HIS A 73 -4.26 2.22 24.05
CA HIS A 73 -3.03 2.19 23.26
C HIS A 73 -3.01 0.96 22.35
N ILE A 74 -3.35 -0.22 22.88
CA ILE A 74 -3.49 -1.46 22.09
C ILE A 74 -4.56 -1.29 21.01
N ARG A 75 -5.67 -0.60 21.31
CA ARG A 75 -6.72 -0.34 20.31
C ARG A 75 -6.25 0.55 19.16
N VAL A 76 -5.47 1.59 19.45
CA VAL A 76 -4.83 2.44 18.43
C VAL A 76 -3.91 1.58 17.56
N ALA A 77 -3.03 0.78 18.17
CA ALA A 77 -2.10 -0.08 17.45
C ALA A 77 -2.83 -1.07 16.51
N LYS A 78 -3.88 -1.75 16.99
CA LYS A 78 -4.69 -2.68 16.17
C LYS A 78 -5.37 -2.01 14.99
N LEU A 79 -5.80 -0.75 15.13
CA LEU A 79 -6.39 -0.02 14.01
C LEU A 79 -5.35 0.35 12.96
N HIS A 80 -4.16 0.79 13.37
CA HIS A 80 -3.06 1.03 12.43
C HIS A 80 -2.62 -0.24 11.70
N GLU A 81 -2.48 -1.35 12.43
CA GLU A 81 -2.17 -2.67 11.87
C GLU A 81 -3.20 -3.07 10.81
N LYS A 82 -4.51 -2.99 11.14
CA LYS A 82 -5.58 -3.31 10.21
C LYS A 82 -5.51 -2.51 8.90
N VAL A 83 -5.23 -1.21 8.98
CA VAL A 83 -5.15 -0.34 7.80
C VAL A 83 -3.93 -0.71 6.95
N ALA A 84 -2.78 -0.92 7.61
CA ALA A 84 -1.56 -1.33 6.93
C ALA A 84 -1.74 -2.69 6.22
N ASP A 85 -2.40 -3.64 6.87
CA ASP A 85 -2.71 -4.96 6.31
C ASP A 85 -3.68 -4.87 5.13
N GLN A 86 -4.74 -4.06 5.23
CA GLN A 86 -5.69 -3.85 4.13
C GLN A 86 -5.00 -3.24 2.91
N ARG A 87 -4.16 -2.21 3.11
CA ARG A 87 -3.36 -1.60 2.05
C ARG A 87 -2.42 -2.61 1.41
N LYS A 88 -1.63 -3.33 2.22
CA LYS A 88 -0.66 -4.32 1.74
C LYS A 88 -1.36 -5.42 0.94
N ASN A 89 -2.48 -5.92 1.44
CA ASN A 89 -3.25 -6.97 0.78
C ASN A 89 -3.74 -6.51 -0.61
N PHE A 90 -4.31 -5.30 -0.70
CA PHE A 90 -4.73 -4.74 -1.99
C PHE A 90 -3.58 -4.63 -3.00
N LEU A 91 -2.44 -4.08 -2.56
CA LEU A 91 -1.27 -3.89 -3.42
C LEU A 91 -0.69 -5.23 -3.89
N GLN A 92 -0.60 -6.23 -3.00
CA GLN A 92 -0.13 -7.57 -3.36
C GLN A 92 -1.06 -8.29 -4.33
N HIS A 93 -2.38 -8.15 -4.17
CA HIS A 93 -3.33 -8.73 -5.12
C HIS A 93 -3.17 -8.11 -6.51
N LYS A 94 -2.97 -6.79 -6.59
CA LYS A 94 -2.76 -6.08 -7.87
C LYS A 94 -1.41 -6.45 -8.51
N SER A 95 -0.32 -6.43 -7.75
CA SER A 95 0.99 -6.81 -8.29
C SER A 95 1.01 -8.27 -8.76
N LYS A 96 0.38 -9.18 -7.99
CA LYS A 96 0.28 -10.59 -8.37
C LYS A 96 -0.54 -10.79 -9.65
N ALA A 97 -1.62 -10.04 -9.83
CA ALA A 97 -2.43 -10.11 -11.06
C ALA A 97 -1.59 -9.69 -12.28
N LEU A 98 -0.89 -8.57 -12.19
CA LEU A 98 -0.01 -8.08 -13.26
C LEU A 98 1.12 -9.07 -13.57
N ALA A 99 1.85 -9.54 -12.56
CA ALA A 99 2.94 -10.50 -12.74
C ALA A 99 2.48 -11.88 -13.25
N THR A 100 1.18 -12.17 -13.21
CA THR A 100 0.62 -13.43 -13.73
C THR A 100 0.11 -13.27 -15.16
N ASN A 101 -0.39 -12.07 -15.51
CA ASN A 101 -1.03 -11.81 -16.80
C ASN A 101 -0.13 -11.10 -17.81
N SER A 102 1.01 -10.55 -17.36
CA SER A 102 1.94 -9.78 -18.18
C SER A 102 3.34 -10.37 -18.12
N ASP A 103 4.01 -10.44 -19.26
CA ASP A 103 5.41 -10.87 -19.36
C ASP A 103 6.36 -9.74 -18.97
N VAL A 104 5.98 -8.50 -19.31
CA VAL A 104 6.73 -7.29 -18.98
C VAL A 104 5.77 -6.23 -18.45
N VAL A 105 6.14 -5.64 -17.31
CA VAL A 105 5.44 -4.49 -16.72
C VAL A 105 6.40 -3.31 -16.72
N ALA A 106 6.04 -2.24 -17.43
CA ALA A 106 6.79 -1.00 -17.46
C ALA A 106 6.16 0.01 -16.48
N ILE A 107 6.98 0.61 -15.62
CA ILE A 107 6.54 1.55 -14.58
C ILE A 107 7.40 2.81 -14.69
N GLU A 108 6.77 3.97 -14.52
CA GLU A 108 7.49 5.24 -14.45
C GLU A 108 8.30 5.37 -13.15
N ASP A 109 9.56 5.78 -13.26
CA ASP A 109 10.39 6.17 -12.11
C ASP A 109 10.04 7.60 -11.69
N LEU A 110 9.07 7.72 -10.78
CA LEU A 110 8.58 8.99 -10.26
C LEU A 110 9.21 9.29 -8.90
N ASN A 111 9.71 10.52 -8.73
CA ASN A 111 10.15 11.01 -7.43
C ASN A 111 8.95 11.39 -6.54
N MET A 112 8.28 10.37 -6.01
CA MET A 112 7.09 10.51 -5.16
C MET A 112 7.34 11.40 -3.95
N LYS A 113 8.54 11.29 -3.35
CA LYS A 113 8.95 12.13 -2.21
C LYS A 113 8.94 13.61 -2.58
N GLY A 114 9.54 13.98 -3.72
CA GLY A 114 9.53 15.35 -4.23
C GLY A 114 8.13 15.85 -4.57
N MET A 115 7.29 15.00 -5.19
CA MET A 115 5.92 15.35 -5.56
C MET A 115 5.01 15.55 -4.35
N SER A 116 5.19 14.75 -3.30
CA SER A 116 4.43 14.87 -2.04
C SER A 116 4.69 16.17 -1.28
N GLN A 117 5.86 16.79 -1.49
CA GLN A 117 6.30 18.00 -0.78
C GLN A 117 5.99 19.29 -1.55
N SER A 118 5.96 19.23 -2.89
CA SER A 118 5.81 20.40 -3.76
C SER A 118 4.37 20.81 -4.01
N LEU A 119 3.44 19.86 -3.94
CA LEU A 119 2.04 20.06 -4.26
C LEU A 119 1.22 19.73 -3.00
N HIS A 120 0.17 20.49 -2.71
CA HIS A 120 -0.72 20.33 -1.54
C HIS A 120 -1.46 18.96 -1.47
N PHE A 121 -0.99 17.97 -2.22
CA PHE A 121 -1.47 16.60 -2.33
C PHE A 121 -0.66 15.60 -1.49
N GLY A 122 0.25 16.05 -0.62
CA GLY A 122 1.11 15.16 0.18
C GLY A 122 0.37 14.03 0.90
N LYS A 123 -0.87 14.29 1.34
CA LYS A 123 -1.73 13.27 1.96
C LYS A 123 -2.25 12.24 0.96
N SER A 124 -2.63 12.66 -0.25
CA SER A 124 -3.07 11.76 -1.32
C SER A 124 -1.92 10.89 -1.82
N PHE A 125 -0.70 11.46 -1.96
CA PHE A 125 0.50 10.69 -2.31
C PHE A 125 0.87 9.66 -1.24
N ALA A 126 0.78 10.04 0.04
CA ALA A 126 1.05 9.13 1.14
C ALA A 126 0.05 7.96 1.23
N ASP A 127 -1.23 8.20 0.90
CA ASP A 127 -2.29 7.17 0.91
C ASP A 127 -2.21 6.25 -0.32
N ASN A 128 -1.69 6.74 -1.46
CA ASN A 128 -1.70 6.03 -2.74
C ASN A 128 -0.88 4.72 -2.75
N GLY A 129 0.19 4.62 -1.94
CA GLY A 129 0.94 3.37 -1.77
C GLY A 129 1.81 2.93 -2.97
N TRP A 130 2.03 3.82 -3.95
CA TRP A 130 2.81 3.57 -5.16
C TRP A 130 4.20 2.98 -4.90
N ASP A 131 4.98 3.57 -3.98
CA ASP A 131 6.34 3.09 -3.68
C ASP A 131 6.33 1.62 -3.19
N MET A 132 5.33 1.27 -2.38
CA MET A 132 5.18 -0.12 -1.89
C MET A 132 4.74 -1.06 -3.01
N PHE A 133 3.91 -0.57 -3.94
CA PHE A 133 3.49 -1.33 -5.11
C PHE A 133 4.64 -1.62 -6.07
N ALA A 134 5.47 -0.62 -6.37
CA ALA A 134 6.66 -0.76 -7.21
C ALA A 134 7.68 -1.75 -6.61
N LEU A 135 7.74 -1.88 -5.28
CA LEU A 135 8.58 -2.88 -4.60
C LEU A 135 8.02 -4.32 -4.67
N PHE A 136 6.73 -4.49 -4.97
CA PHE A 136 6.10 -5.82 -5.06
C PHE A 136 6.10 -6.40 -6.49
N LEU A 137 6.40 -5.58 -7.49
CA LEU A 137 6.58 -5.98 -8.88
C LEU A 137 8.06 -6.31 -9.13
#